data_AF-A0A4R9P8F6-F1
#
_entry.id   AF-A0A4R9P8F6-F1
#
_cell.length_a   1.000
_cell.length_b   1.000
_cell.length_c   1.000
_cell.angle_alpha   90.00
_cell.angle_beta   90.00
_cell.angle_gamma   90.00
#
_symmetry.space_group_name_H-M   'P 1'
#
loop_
_entity.id
_entity.type
_entity.pdbx_description
1 polymer ?
#
loop_
_entity_poly.entity_id
_entity_poly.type
_entity_poly.pdbx_seq_one_letter_code
_entity_poly.pdbx_strand_id
1 'polypeptide(L)'
;DDVGPLLSAAHLCIVPLRTGGGTRIKILEAMAAGVPVIATPLAAEGLDVSGGEDLLLSDTDEGLADLTVALCSDPARMARLRARAYDTAWSR
;
A
#
# COMPACT_ATOMS: atom_id res chain seq x y z
N ASP A 1 13.34 -13.85 -11.20
CA ASP A 1 11.89 -13.58 -11.12
C ASP A 1 11.69 -12.12 -10.72
N ASP A 2 11.23 -11.30 -11.65
CA ASP A 2 11.03 -9.86 -11.47
C ASP A 2 9.53 -9.59 -11.27
N VAL A 3 9.17 -9.02 -10.12
CA VAL A 3 7.78 -8.66 -9.78
C VAL A 3 7.43 -7.24 -10.21
N GLY A 4 8.40 -6.43 -10.62
CA GLY A 4 8.23 -5.04 -11.03
C GLY A 4 7.16 -4.84 -12.12
N PRO A 5 7.17 -5.63 -13.21
CA PRO A 5 6.12 -5.55 -14.24
C PRO A 5 4.71 -5.90 -13.73
N LEU A 6 4.60 -6.80 -12.76
CA LEU A 6 3.31 -7.16 -12.16
C LEU A 6 2.81 -6.04 -11.26
N LEU A 7 3.70 -5.41 -10.50
CA LEU A 7 3.37 -4.29 -9.63
C LEU A 7 2.98 -3.05 -10.46
N SER A 8 3.75 -2.69 -11.48
CA SER A 8 3.43 -1.50 -12.31
C SER A 8 2.09 -1.60 -13.04
N ALA A 9 1.63 -2.82 -13.35
CA ALA A 9 0.31 -3.09 -13.92
C ALA A 9 -0.82 -3.17 -12.86
N ALA A 10 -0.51 -3.26 -11.57
CA ALA A 10 -1.50 -3.42 -10.51
C ALA A 10 -2.27 -2.14 -10.22
N HIS A 11 -3.58 -2.27 -9.98
CA HIS A 11 -4.40 -1.13 -9.57
C HIS A 11 -4.13 -0.72 -8.12
N LEU A 12 -3.94 -1.69 -7.22
CA LEU A 12 -3.56 -1.49 -5.81
C LEU A 12 -2.97 -2.80 -5.25
N CYS A 13 -2.33 -2.73 -4.09
CA CYS A 13 -1.77 -3.88 -3.38
C CYS A 13 -2.41 -3.97 -1.99
N ILE A 14 -2.88 -5.17 -1.61
CA ILE A 14 -3.43 -5.44 -0.28
C ILE A 14 -2.44 -6.33 0.50
N VAL A 15 -2.08 -5.92 1.72
CA VAL A 15 -1.13 -6.64 2.59
C VAL A 15 -1.80 -6.98 3.93
N PRO A 16 -2.61 -8.06 4.00
CA PRO A 16 -3.42 -8.42 5.17
C PRO A 16 -2.63 -9.22 6.21
N LEU A 17 -1.46 -8.74 6.63
CA LEU A 17 -0.57 -9.51 7.52
C LEU A 17 -1.16 -9.58 8.94
N ARG A 18 -1.43 -10.79 9.45
CA ARG A 18 -1.90 -11.02 10.83
C ARG A 18 -0.80 -11.55 11.76
N THR A 19 0.17 -12.25 11.19
CA THR A 19 1.29 -12.86 11.91
C THR A 19 2.52 -12.87 11.01
N GLY A 20 3.70 -12.92 11.60
CA GLY A 20 4.98 -13.01 10.87
C GLY A 20 5.86 -11.76 11.00
N GLY A 21 7.16 -11.98 10.86
CA GLY A 21 8.19 -10.96 10.93
C GLY A 21 8.98 -10.83 9.62
N GLY A 22 9.99 -9.96 9.62
CA GLY A 22 10.88 -9.73 8.48
C GLY A 22 10.65 -8.40 7.80
N THR A 23 11.58 -8.06 6.90
CA THR A 23 11.60 -6.77 6.21
C THR A 23 10.31 -6.56 5.41
N ARG A 24 9.67 -5.40 5.56
CA ARG A 24 8.39 -5.05 4.92
C ARG A 24 8.57 -4.68 3.43
N ILE A 25 9.37 -5.47 2.72
CA ILE A 25 9.81 -5.24 1.33
C ILE A 25 8.62 -5.07 0.39
N LYS A 26 7.58 -5.91 0.54
CA LYS A 26 6.41 -5.89 -0.33
C LYS A 26 5.67 -4.54 -0.35
N ILE A 27 5.62 -3.84 0.79
CA ILE A 27 5.02 -2.51 0.86
C ILE A 27 5.90 -1.52 0.10
N LEU A 28 7.20 -1.54 0.34
CA LEU A 28 8.15 -0.63 -0.30
C LEU A 28 8.24 -0.85 -1.82
N GLU A 29 8.25 -2.10 -2.30
CA GLU A 29 8.24 -2.43 -3.72
C GLU A 29 6.97 -1.93 -4.42
N ALA A 30 5.79 -2.14 -3.81
CA ALA A 30 4.53 -1.64 -4.34
C ALA A 30 4.52 -0.10 -4.40
N MET A 31 4.92 0.56 -3.31
CA MET A 31 5.01 2.01 -3.22
C MET A 31 6.01 2.57 -4.25
N ALA A 32 7.18 1.96 -4.40
CA ALA A 32 8.20 2.35 -5.38
C ALA A 32 7.71 2.22 -6.84
N ALA A 33 6.75 1.32 -7.11
CA ALA A 33 6.07 1.20 -8.40
C ALA A 33 4.85 2.15 -8.55
N GLY A 34 4.61 3.03 -7.58
CA GLY A 34 3.46 3.94 -7.56
C GLY A 34 2.12 3.22 -7.37
N VAL A 35 2.14 2.03 -6.76
CA VAL A 35 0.96 1.23 -6.47
C VAL A 35 0.47 1.57 -5.06
N PRO A 36 -0.79 1.99 -4.89
CA PRO A 36 -1.33 2.27 -3.57
C PRO A 36 -1.41 1.00 -2.74
N VAL A 37 -1.06 1.13 -1.47
CA VAL A 37 -1.04 0.02 -0.52
C VAL A 37 -2.19 0.16 0.46
N ILE A 38 -2.89 -0.95 0.72
CA ILE A 38 -3.86 -1.10 1.80
C ILE A 38 -3.36 -2.25 2.66
N ALA A 39 -3.11 -2.02 3.95
CA ALA A 39 -2.38 -2.98 4.76
C ALA A 39 -2.90 -3.03 6.20
N THR A 40 -2.53 -4.08 6.93
CA THR A 40 -2.67 -4.06 8.39
C THR A 40 -1.61 -3.17 9.02
N PRO A 41 -1.86 -2.60 10.22
CA PRO A 41 -0.83 -1.89 10.96
C PRO A 41 0.43 -2.74 11.17
N LEU A 42 0.28 -4.05 11.41
CA LEU A 42 1.39 -4.99 11.54
C LEU A 42 2.24 -5.08 10.26
N ALA A 43 1.62 -5.06 9.09
CA ALA A 43 2.34 -5.11 7.82
C ALA A 43 3.20 -3.85 7.59
N ALA A 44 2.75 -2.69 8.07
CA ALA A 44 3.46 -1.41 7.94
C ALA A 44 4.42 -1.12 9.10
N GLU A 45 4.48 -2.00 10.11
CA GLU A 45 5.32 -1.82 11.29
C GLU A 45 6.80 -1.61 10.92
N GLY A 46 7.41 -0.59 11.53
CA GLY A 46 8.82 -0.24 11.32
C GLY A 46 9.09 0.51 10.02
N LEU A 47 8.06 0.81 9.22
CA LEU A 47 8.16 1.72 8.09
C LEU A 47 7.84 3.15 8.54
N ASP A 48 8.59 4.13 8.02
CA ASP A 48 8.40 5.55 8.32
C ASP A 48 7.27 6.18 7.46
N VAL A 49 6.08 5.57 7.51
CA VAL A 49 4.95 5.88 6.62
C VAL A 49 3.75 6.39 7.41
N SER A 50 3.00 7.32 6.80
CA SER A 50 1.83 7.93 7.39
C SER A 50 0.54 7.27 6.89
N GLY A 51 -0.20 6.64 7.80
CA GLY A 51 -1.52 6.07 7.51
C GLY A 51 -2.52 7.15 7.10
N GLY A 52 -3.24 6.92 6.00
CA GLY A 52 -4.18 7.87 5.39
C GLY A 52 -3.55 8.77 4.32
N GLU A 53 -2.23 8.89 4.29
CA GLU A 53 -1.50 9.73 3.33
C GLU A 53 -0.63 8.91 2.36
N ASP A 54 0.22 8.02 2.89
CA ASP A 54 1.16 7.22 2.10
C ASP A 54 0.59 5.85 1.75
N LEU A 55 -0.23 5.29 2.65
CA LEU A 55 -0.99 4.06 2.48
C LEU A 55 -2.26 4.11 3.33
N LEU A 56 -3.16 3.14 3.13
CA LEU A 56 -4.35 2.99 3.95
C LEU A 56 -4.20 1.81 4.90
N LEU A 57 -4.72 1.95 6.12
CA LEU A 57 -4.57 0.96 7.18
C LEU A 57 -5.92 0.48 7.71
N SER A 58 -6.05 -0.83 7.88
CA SER A 58 -7.12 -1.45 8.66
C SER A 58 -6.66 -2.77 9.26
N ASP A 59 -7.10 -3.07 10.47
CA ASP A 59 -6.79 -4.30 11.21
C ASP A 59 -7.85 -5.41 11.03
N THR A 60 -8.91 -5.16 10.26
CA THR A 60 -10.00 -6.11 9.98
C THR A 60 -10.08 -6.43 8.49
N ASP A 61 -10.55 -7.63 8.14
CA ASP A 61 -10.74 -8.01 6.74
C ASP A 61 -11.80 -7.13 6.07
N GLU A 62 -12.88 -6.83 6.81
CA GLU A 62 -13.95 -5.93 6.38
C GLU A 62 -13.42 -4.53 6.09
N GLY A 63 -12.61 -3.97 6.99
CA GLY A 63 -12.06 -2.63 6.79
C GLY A 63 -11.05 -2.57 5.64
N LEU A 64 -10.25 -3.62 5.41
CA LEU A 64 -9.39 -3.72 4.23
C LEU A 64 -10.21 -3.75 2.93
N ALA A 65 -11.33 -4.49 2.92
CA ALA A 65 -12.24 -4.56 1.78
C ALA A 65 -12.95 -3.22 1.54
N ASP A 66 -13.47 -2.59 2.58
CA ASP A 66 -14.14 -1.28 2.49
C ASP A 66 -13.21 -0.19 1.97
N LEU A 67 -11.98 -0.13 2.46
CA LEU A 67 -10.97 0.80 1.96
C LEU A 67 -10.63 0.54 0.49
N THR A 68 -10.58 -0.73 0.09
CA THR A 68 -10.33 -1.14 -1.29
C THR A 68 -11.44 -0.64 -2.21
N VAL A 69 -12.69 -0.93 -1.89
CA VAL A 69 -13.86 -0.51 -2.68
C VAL A 69 -13.96 1.02 -2.74
N ALA A 70 -13.79 1.69 -1.60
CA ALA A 70 -13.83 3.15 -1.52
C ALA A 70 -12.74 3.79 -2.38
N LEU A 71 -11.51 3.25 -2.36
CA LEU A 71 -10.40 3.78 -3.16
C LEU A 71 -10.62 3.55 -4.66
N CYS A 72 -11.08 2.36 -5.06
CA CYS A 72 -11.41 2.06 -6.46
C CYS A 72 -12.52 2.97 -7.02
N SER A 73 -13.39 3.48 -6.15
CA SER A 73 -14.51 4.33 -6.53
C SER A 73 -14.16 5.83 -6.54
N ASP A 74 -12.95 6.22 -6.13
CA ASP A 74 -12.49 7.61 -6.07
C ASP A 74 -11.19 7.78 -6.88
N PRO A 75 -11.27 8.06 -8.19
CA PRO A 75 -10.10 8.24 -9.05
C PRO A 75 -9.17 9.36 -8.60
N ALA A 76 -9.71 10.42 -7.96
CA ALA A 76 -8.91 11.54 -7.48
C ALA A 76 -8.08 11.14 -6.26
N ARG A 77 -8.69 10.43 -5.30
CA ARG A 77 -7.98 9.87 -4.15
C ARG A 77 -6.97 8.80 -4.58
N MET A 78 -7.34 7.95 -5.53
CA MET A 78 -6.44 6.97 -6.15
C MET A 78 -5.19 7.67 -6.71
N ALA A 79 -5.35 8.68 -7.57
CA ALA A 79 -4.22 9.41 -8.15
C ALA A 79 -3.33 10.09 -7.10
N ARG A 80 -3.93 10.71 -6.07
CA ARG A 80 -3.17 11.32 -4.95
C ARG A 80 -2.36 10.27 -4.20
N LEU A 81 -2.97 9.15 -3.84
CA LEU A 81 -2.32 8.10 -3.06
C LEU A 81 -1.20 7.42 -3.86
N ARG A 82 -1.35 7.26 -5.18
CA ARG A 82 -0.28 6.79 -6.07
C ARG A 82 0.95 7.69 -6.02
N ALA A 83 0.75 9.00 -6.17
CA ALA A 83 1.83 9.98 -6.15
C ALA A 83 2.53 9.97 -4.78
N ARG A 84 1.76 10.00 -3.69
CA ARG A 84 2.30 9.93 -2.32
C ARG A 84 3.08 8.65 -2.06
N ALA A 85 2.55 7.50 -2.45
CA ALA A 85 3.23 6.22 -2.30
C ALA A 85 4.59 6.21 -3.02
N TYR A 86 4.62 6.67 -4.28
CA TYR A 86 5.85 6.77 -5.06
C TYR A 86 6.87 7.72 -4.43
N ASP A 87 6.44 8.94 -4.11
CA ASP A 87 7.29 9.95 -3.51
C ASP A 87 7.88 9.45 -2.18
N THR A 88 7.06 8.87 -1.30
CA THR A 88 7.51 8.33 -0.01
C THR A 88 8.47 7.15 -0.14
N ALA A 89 8.40 6.38 -1.21
CA ALA A 89 9.37 5.31 -1.47
C ALA A 89 10.73 5.82 -1.99
N TRP A 90 10.75 6.95 -2.72
CA TRP A 90 11.94 7.47 -3.41
C TRP A 90 12.53 8.76 -2.82
N SER A 91 11.84 9.40 -1.89
CA SER A 91 12.35 10.54 -1.10
C SER A 91 13.23 10.10 0.08
N ARG A 92 13.56 8.80 0.12
CA ARG A 92 14.40 8.16 1.13
C ARG A 92 15.74 7.75 0.53
#